data_AF-A0A2R7KHT2-F1
#
_entry.id   AF-A0A2R7KHT2-F1
#
_cell.length_a   1.000
_cell.length_b   1.000
_cell.length_c   1.000
_cell.angle_alpha   90.00
_cell.angle_beta   90.00
_cell.angle_gamma   90.00
#
_symmetry.space_group_name_H-M   'P 1'
#
loop_
_entity.id
_entity.type
_entity.pdbx_description
1 polymer ?
#
loop_
_entity_poly.entity_id
_entity_poly.type
_entity_poly.pdbx_seq_one_letter_code
_entity_poly.pdbx_strand_id
1 'polypeptide(L)'
;MATLNLPQNGKAKYGRTRKSVPAVDLTAMVDLAFLLITFFMLTTSLSKFNAMDVAKPVADATSFAEYPASRTMTVLLGKNNKMAWYMG
;
A
#
# COMPACT_ATOMS: atom_id res chain seq x y z
N MET A 1 19.50 17.76 6.11
CA MET A 1 19.11 19.19 6.12
C MET A 1 19.28 19.71 4.71
N ALA A 2 18.20 20.15 4.07
CA ALA A 2 18.23 20.66 2.71
C ALA A 2 18.50 22.18 2.74
N THR A 3 19.53 22.65 2.04
CA THR A 3 19.92 24.06 1.98
C THR A 3 19.79 24.58 0.54
N LEU A 4 19.40 25.84 0.41
CA LEU A 4 19.28 26.52 -0.88
C LEU A 4 20.67 26.99 -1.35
N ASN A 5 21.13 26.54 -2.52
CA ASN A 5 22.39 27.00 -3.11
C ASN A 5 22.13 28.20 -4.04
N LEU A 6 22.58 29.40 -3.64
CA LEU A 6 22.50 30.61 -4.48
C LEU A 6 23.82 30.83 -5.23
N PRO A 7 23.79 31.16 -6.54
CA PRO A 7 25.00 31.43 -7.29
C PRO A 7 25.67 32.75 -6.83
N GLN A 8 26.91 32.67 -6.34
CA GLN A 8 27.73 33.81 -5.91
C GLN A 8 28.38 34.57 -7.09
N ASN A 9 27.63 34.94 -8.13
CA ASN A 9 28.19 35.70 -9.26
C ASN A 9 27.52 37.07 -9.40
N GLY A 10 28.08 38.07 -8.72
CA GLY A 10 27.73 39.47 -8.90
C GLY A 10 28.67 40.37 -8.10
N LYS A 11 29.62 41.01 -8.78
CA LYS A 11 30.52 42.01 -8.17
C LYS A 11 29.68 43.16 -7.63
N ALA A 12 29.52 43.24 -6.31
CA ALA A 12 28.74 44.29 -5.67
C ALA A 12 29.51 45.62 -5.67
N LYS A 13 28.99 46.60 -6.41
CA LYS A 13 29.42 48.01 -6.35
C LYS A 13 29.10 48.55 -4.93
N TYR A 14 30.06 49.28 -4.37
CA TYR A 14 30.08 49.91 -3.04
C TYR A 14 28.70 50.26 -2.44
N GLY A 15 28.43 49.79 -1.22
CA GLY A 15 27.40 50.36 -0.32
C GLY A 15 26.21 49.48 0.07
N ARG A 16 26.08 48.24 -0.40
CA ARG A 16 24.99 47.35 0.02
C ARG A 16 25.48 46.28 0.99
N THR A 17 25.12 46.40 2.26
CA THR A 17 25.30 45.35 3.27
C THR A 17 24.70 44.04 2.74
N ARG A 18 25.51 42.98 2.67
CA ARG A 18 25.05 41.62 2.35
C ARG A 18 24.07 41.20 3.46
N LYS A 19 22.77 41.38 3.24
CA LYS A 19 21.74 40.83 4.12
C LYS A 19 21.88 39.31 4.07
N SER A 20 22.14 38.68 5.21
CA SER A 20 22.12 37.23 5.37
C SER A 20 20.76 36.72 4.87
N VAL A 21 20.78 35.77 3.95
CA VAL A 21 19.55 35.14 3.46
C VAL A 21 19.04 34.25 4.59
N PRO A 22 17.78 34.40 5.04
CA PRO A 22 17.22 33.51 6.03
C PRO A 22 17.19 32.09 5.47
N ALA A 23 17.76 31.15 6.22
CA ALA A 23 17.68 29.73 5.90
C ALA A 23 16.21 29.30 6.02
N VAL A 24 15.67 28.72 4.96
CA VAL A 24 14.31 28.17 4.95
C VAL A 24 14.42 26.71 5.37
N ASP A 25 13.74 26.34 6.46
CA ASP A 25 13.65 24.95 6.88
C ASP A 25 12.59 24.23 6.03
N LEU A 26 12.99 23.13 5.39
CA LEU A 26 12.13 22.31 4.54
C LEU A 26 11.55 21.10 5.30
N THR A 27 11.81 20.95 6.61
CA THR A 27 11.29 19.86 7.46
C THR A 27 9.78 19.64 7.29
N ALA A 28 8.98 20.70 7.31
CA ALA A 28 7.53 20.60 7.12
C ALA A 28 7.14 20.10 5.71
N MET A 29 7.93 20.42 4.68
CA MET A 29 7.68 19.97 3.31
C MET A 29 8.03 18.48 3.13
N VAL A 30 9.10 18.03 3.79
CA VAL A 30 9.54 16.63 3.77
C VAL A 30 8.51 15.73 4.45
N ASP A 31 7.94 16.19 5.57
CA ASP A 31 6.96 15.41 6.33
C ASP A 31 5.65 15.19 5.56
N LEU A 32 5.15 16.22 4.86
CA LEU A 32 3.99 16.06 3.98
C LEU A 32 4.24 15.09 2.81
N ALA A 33 5.44 15.13 2.21
CA ALA A 33 5.79 14.19 1.15
C ALA A 33 5.89 12.75 1.68
N PHE A 34 6.44 12.56 2.88
CA PHE A 34 6.52 11.25 3.52
C PHE A 34 5.12 10.68 3.84
N LEU A 35 4.22 11.51 4.35
CA LEU A 35 2.83 11.14 4.61
C LEU A 35 2.12 10.72 3.31
N LEU A 36 2.31 11.46 2.22
CA LEU A 36 1.69 11.12 0.93
C LEU A 36 2.23 9.81 0.35
N ILE A 37 3.56 9.59 0.36
CA ILE A 37 4.15 8.36 -0.16
C ILE A 37 3.66 7.14 0.64
N THR A 38 3.69 7.22 1.98
CA THR A 38 3.23 6.12 2.84
C THR A 38 1.74 5.88 2.69
N PHE A 39 0.92 6.94 2.66
CA PHE A 39 -0.52 6.83 2.44
C PHE A 39 -0.85 6.18 1.10
N PHE A 40 -0.23 6.64 0.00
CA PHE A 40 -0.43 6.08 -1.34
C PHE A 40 0.11 4.64 -1.46
N MET A 41 1.27 4.33 -0.89
CA MET A 41 1.79 2.95 -0.86
C MET A 41 0.90 2.00 -0.03
N LEU A 42 0.34 2.46 1.08
CA LEU A 42 -0.56 1.66 1.91
C LEU A 42 -1.90 1.43 1.22
N THR A 43 -2.54 2.48 0.70
CA THR A 43 -3.83 2.35 -0.02
C THR A 43 -3.73 1.52 -1.30
N THR A 44 -2.61 1.60 -2.03
CA THR A 44 -2.35 0.73 -3.18
C THR A 44 -2.18 -0.74 -2.77
N SER A 45 -1.54 -1.02 -1.62
CA SER A 45 -1.37 -2.39 -1.13
C SER A 45 -2.70 -3.04 -0.70
N LEU A 46 -3.60 -2.27 -0.09
CA LEU A 46 -4.93 -2.75 0.30
C LEU A 46 -5.85 -3.04 -0.90
N SER A 47 -5.55 -2.49 -2.08
CA SER A 47 -6.36 -2.68 -3.29
C SER A 47 -5.99 -3.95 -4.08
N LYS A 48 -4.89 -4.63 -3.73
CA LYS A 48 -4.56 -5.92 -4.34
C LYS A 48 -5.43 -7.01 -3.73
N PHE A 49 -6.29 -7.62 -4.55
CA PHE A 49 -6.96 -8.86 -4.18
C PHE A 49 -5.89 -9.93 -3.89
N ASN A 50 -5.94 -10.53 -2.71
CA ASN A 50 -5.17 -11.73 -2.39
C ASN A 50 -5.75 -12.89 -3.20
N ALA A 51 -5.24 -13.09 -4.42
CA ALA A 51 -5.56 -14.25 -5.22
C ALA A 51 -4.94 -15.49 -4.54
N MET A 52 -5.79 -16.41 -4.11
CA MET A 52 -5.35 -17.74 -3.70
C MET A 52 -5.15 -18.56 -4.97
N ASP A 53 -3.97 -19.16 -5.14
CA ASP A 53 -3.75 -20.13 -6.21
C ASP A 53 -4.53 -21.41 -5.86
N VAL A 54 -5.48 -21.80 -6.71
CA VAL A 54 -6.33 -22.97 -6.50
C VAL A 54 -5.94 -24.03 -7.51
N ALA A 55 -5.44 -25.17 -7.00
CA ALA A 55 -5.17 -26.33 -7.83
C ALA A 55 -6.49 -26.83 -8.45
N LYS A 56 -6.59 -26.73 -9.79
CA LYS A 56 -7.76 -27.21 -10.53
C LYS A 56 -7.77 -28.75 -10.52
N PRO A 57 -8.91 -29.40 -10.18
CA PRO A 57 -9.01 -30.85 -10.29
C PRO A 57 -8.94 -31.30 -11.76
N VAL A 58 -8.44 -32.52 -11.98
CA VAL A 58 -8.35 -33.16 -13.31
C VAL A 58 -9.76 -33.45 -13.84
N ALA A 59 -10.04 -33.05 -15.08
CA ALA A 59 -11.40 -33.03 -15.66
C ALA A 59 -12.07 -34.41 -15.76
N ASP A 60 -11.28 -35.48 -15.90
CA ASP A 60 -11.78 -36.87 -16.06
C ASP A 60 -11.55 -37.73 -14.81
N ALA A 61 -11.39 -37.10 -13.64
CA ALA A 61 -11.43 -37.82 -12.37
C ALA A 61 -12.88 -38.25 -12.07
N THR A 62 -13.32 -39.34 -12.68
CA THR A 62 -14.60 -40.02 -12.41
C THR A 62 -14.70 -40.63 -11.01
N SER A 63 -13.62 -40.50 -10.22
CA SER A 63 -13.54 -40.92 -8.83
C SER A 63 -13.59 -39.68 -7.92
N PHE A 64 -14.77 -39.08 -7.78
CA PHE A 64 -15.06 -38.40 -6.52
C PHE A 64 -15.26 -39.52 -5.50
N ALA A 65 -14.23 -39.81 -4.70
CA ALA A 65 -14.37 -40.78 -3.62
C ALA A 65 -15.58 -40.39 -2.76
N GLU A 66 -16.49 -41.32 -2.50
CA GLU A 66 -17.60 -41.09 -1.59
C GLU A 66 -17.01 -40.85 -0.19
N TYR A 67 -16.99 -39.58 0.24
CA TYR A 67 -16.55 -39.22 1.57
C TYR A 67 -17.72 -39.41 2.55
N PRO A 68 -17.50 -40.06 3.71
CA PRO A 68 -18.55 -40.22 4.69
C PRO A 68 -19.00 -38.86 5.23
N ALA A 69 -20.31 -38.67 5.37
CA ALA A 69 -20.94 -37.46 5.89
C ALA A 69 -20.32 -36.95 7.20
N SER A 70 -19.90 -37.87 8.07
CA SER A 70 -19.23 -37.56 9.34
C SER A 70 -17.88 -36.83 9.20
N ARG A 71 -17.27 -36.81 8.01
CA ARG A 71 -15.98 -36.16 7.74
C ARG A 71 -16.10 -34.99 6.74
N THR A 72 -17.32 -34.62 6.37
CA THR A 72 -17.59 -33.55 5.41
C THR A 72 -18.22 -32.36 6.13
N MET A 73 -17.71 -31.16 5.83
CA MET A 73 -18.26 -29.89 6.30
C MET A 73 -18.74 -29.09 5.09
N THR A 74 -20.01 -28.70 5.09
CA THR A 74 -20.57 -27.86 4.05
C THR A 74 -20.59 -26.41 4.49
N VAL A 75 -20.08 -25.52 3.65
CA VAL A 75 -20.05 -24.07 3.90
C VAL A 75 -20.96 -23.37 2.90
N LEU A 76 -21.96 -22.65 3.42
CA LEU A 76 -22.93 -21.87 2.66
C LEU A 76 -22.58 -20.39 2.75
N LEU A 77 -22.30 -19.78 1.60
CA LEU A 77 -22.01 -18.35 1.49
C LEU A 77 -23.32 -17.58 1.24
N GLY A 78 -23.74 -16.78 2.23
CA GLY A 78 -24.92 -15.94 2.18
C GLY A 78 -24.61 -14.49 1.78
N LYS A 79 -25.67 -13.70 1.56
CA LYS A 79 -25.54 -12.26 1.27
C LYS A 79 -24.92 -11.51 2.47
N ASN A 80 -24.22 -10.42 2.18
CA ASN A 80 -23.62 -9.50 3.16
C ASN A 80 -22.58 -10.16 4.08
N ASN A 81 -21.64 -10.93 3.52
CA ASN A 81 -20.58 -11.62 4.29
C ASN A 81 -21.11 -12.52 5.42
N LYS A 82 -22.33 -13.03 5.29
CA LYS A 82 -22.90 -14.02 6.21
C LYS A 82 -22.52 -15.42 5.75
N MET A 83 -22.14 -16.27 6.68
CA MET A 83 -21.77 -17.66 6.40
C MET A 83 -22.55 -18.59 7.34
N ALA A 84 -23.14 -19.63 6.77
CA ALA A 84 -23.68 -20.75 7.53
C ALA A 84 -22.84 -21.99 7.22
N TRP A 85 -22.65 -22.87 8.20
CA TRP A 85 -21.91 -24.10 8.01
C TRP A 85 -22.57 -25.23 8.80
N TYR A 86 -22.45 -26.45 8.29
CA TYR A 86 -22.95 -27.64 8.95
C TYR A 86 -22.04 -28.85 8.64
N MET A 87 -22.05 -29.81 9.55
CA MET A 87 -21.39 -31.10 9.37
C MET A 87 -22.39 -32.12 8.83
N GLY A 88 -22.01 -32.89 7.81
CA GLY A 88 -22.89 -33.84 7.12
C GLY A 88 -22.72 -33.82 5.61
#